data_AF-A0A9P8JBH2-F1
#
_entry.id   AF-A0A9P8JBH2-F1
#
_cell.length_a   1.000
_cell.length_b   1.000
_cell.length_c   1.000
_cell.angle_alpha   90.00
_cell.angle_beta   90.00
_cell.angle_gamma   90.00
#
_symmetry.space_group_name_H-M   'P 1'
#
loop_
_entity.id
_entity.type
_entity.pdbx_description
1 polymer ?
#
loop_
_entity_poly.entity_id
_entity_poly.type
_entity_poly.pdbx_seq_one_letter_code
_entity_poly.pdbx_strand_id
1 'polypeptide(L)'
;MFAEVANYANDAAAVEKSLRLLQALVQIAAGTTASAADAKTWNMARGQFALSRRYLRLFKWIDFGQSTQQAFASSEPDPSRRMLKTVKNALLALYFFMEMFCITNAMNITHSPLLTSLQHHALQIWFFAISVSFVLTSYELLCFSPSSATKPQLYINLVIDCCDILIPGSAVNWIPVSSVAVGVASSISSLIVGKQIWERVQTEAQLKEQRKRDKAARKVRFDAGTKASEDEKEEAEKSEDKKGGSNGVVNGSVKALVNAVGDGNGSVKKRSKQA
;
A
#
# COMPACT_ATOMS: atom_id res chain seq x y z
N MET A 1 -22.33 0.16 -1.58
CA MET A 1 -22.22 0.91 -0.31
C MET A 1 -21.57 0.11 0.82
N PHE A 2 -22.21 -0.88 1.48
CA PHE A 2 -21.59 -1.56 2.63
C PHE A 2 -20.25 -2.26 2.32
N ALA A 3 -20.13 -2.92 1.17
CA ALA A 3 -18.88 -3.55 0.75
C ALA A 3 -17.75 -2.54 0.52
N GLU A 4 -18.05 -1.36 -0.03
CA GLU A 4 -17.06 -0.31 -0.30
C GLU A 4 -16.54 0.30 1.02
N VAL A 5 -17.45 0.55 1.96
CA VAL A 5 -17.11 1.00 3.31
C VAL A 5 -16.27 -0.05 4.04
N ALA A 6 -16.63 -1.33 3.92
CA ALA A 6 -15.86 -2.42 4.50
C ALA A 6 -14.44 -2.50 3.88
N ASN A 7 -14.30 -2.32 2.57
CA ASN A 7 -13.00 -2.29 1.92
C ASN A 7 -12.13 -1.16 2.49
N TYR A 8 -12.69 0.04 2.65
CA TYR A 8 -11.99 1.19 3.22
C TYR A 8 -11.62 0.97 4.70
N ALA A 9 -12.54 0.46 5.51
CA ALA A 9 -12.29 0.19 6.93
C ALA A 9 -11.26 -0.92 7.17
N ASN A 10 -11.09 -1.85 6.22
CA ASN A 10 -10.08 -2.91 6.29
C ASN A 10 -8.68 -2.45 5.85
N ASP A 11 -8.51 -1.21 5.39
CA ASP A 11 -7.21 -0.64 5.04
C ASP A 11 -6.65 0.21 6.19
N ALA A 12 -5.46 -0.14 6.69
CA ALA A 12 -4.88 0.54 7.84
C ALA A 12 -4.58 2.03 7.58
N ALA A 13 -4.23 2.41 6.34
CA ALA A 13 -3.98 3.80 5.98
C ALA A 13 -5.28 4.61 5.94
N ALA A 14 -6.36 4.02 5.43
CA ALA A 14 -7.70 4.61 5.46
C ALA A 14 -8.20 4.86 6.90
N VAL A 15 -8.00 3.88 7.80
CA VAL A 15 -8.36 4.02 9.22
C VAL A 15 -7.52 5.13 9.88
N GLU A 16 -6.21 5.17 9.65
CA GLU A 16 -5.33 6.23 10.18
C GLU A 16 -5.78 7.63 9.75
N LYS A 17 -6.18 7.80 8.48
CA LYS A 17 -6.68 9.09 7.97
C LYS A 17 -8.06 9.44 8.51
N SER A 18 -8.93 8.46 8.72
CA SER A 18 -10.22 8.68 9.38
C SER A 18 -10.04 9.17 10.81
N LEU A 19 -9.10 8.56 11.56
CA LEU A 19 -8.73 9.02 12.89
C LEU A 19 -8.12 10.43 12.87
N ARG A 20 -7.36 10.79 11.84
CA ARG A 20 -6.81 12.15 11.68
C ARG A 20 -7.93 13.18 11.50
N LEU A 21 -8.93 12.85 10.69
CA LEU A 21 -10.10 13.69 10.48
C LEU A 21 -10.89 13.86 11.80
N LEU A 22 -11.14 12.78 12.52
CA LEU A 22 -11.82 12.84 13.83
C LEU A 22 -11.04 13.68 14.85
N GLN A 23 -9.72 13.48 14.93
CA GLN A 23 -8.84 14.30 15.76
C GLN A 23 -8.97 15.80 15.41
N ALA A 24 -9.00 16.14 14.12
CA ALA A 24 -9.11 17.51 13.64
C ALA A 24 -10.48 18.14 13.96
N LEU A 25 -11.57 17.39 13.76
CA LEU A 25 -12.93 17.86 14.09
C LEU A 25 -13.09 18.12 15.59
N VAL A 26 -12.58 17.22 16.42
CA VAL A 26 -12.60 17.40 17.87
C VAL A 26 -11.70 18.56 18.33
N GLN A 27 -10.58 18.79 17.66
CA GLN A 27 -9.74 19.97 17.87
C GLN A 27 -10.49 21.28 17.57
N ILE A 28 -11.29 21.32 16.50
CA ILE A 28 -12.13 22.48 16.17
C ILE A 28 -13.22 22.67 17.23
N ALA A 29 -13.89 21.59 17.64
CA ALA A 29 -14.91 21.63 18.69
C ALA A 29 -14.33 22.15 20.02
N ALA A 30 -13.14 21.69 20.40
CA ALA A 30 -12.43 22.16 21.60
C ALA A 30 -12.11 23.66 21.56
N GLY A 31 -11.83 24.21 20.37
CA GLY A 31 -11.48 25.62 20.18
C GLY A 31 -12.68 26.55 19.97
N THR A 32 -13.90 26.00 19.81
CA THR A 32 -15.12 26.78 19.53
C THR A 32 -16.15 26.70 20.65
N THR A 33 -16.03 25.75 21.59
CA THR A 33 -16.91 25.70 22.75
C THR A 33 -16.65 26.85 23.72
N ALA A 34 -17.73 27.39 24.30
CA ALA A 34 -17.68 28.41 25.34
C ALA A 34 -17.38 27.83 26.73
N SER A 35 -17.59 26.52 26.93
CA SER A 35 -17.39 25.85 28.22
C SER A 35 -15.99 25.28 28.34
N ALA A 36 -15.26 25.71 29.37
CA ALA A 36 -13.92 25.17 29.67
C ALA A 36 -13.96 23.67 30.00
N ALA A 37 -15.05 23.19 30.61
CA ALA A 37 -15.24 21.78 30.90
C ALA A 37 -15.39 20.96 29.61
N ASP A 38 -16.18 21.45 28.65
CA ASP A 38 -16.36 20.79 27.36
C ASP A 38 -15.04 20.82 26.56
N ALA A 39 -14.32 21.94 26.57
CA ALA A 39 -13.02 22.08 25.92
C ALA A 39 -12.02 21.04 26.44
N LYS A 40 -12.01 20.78 27.75
CA LYS A 40 -11.18 19.75 28.36
C LYS A 40 -11.55 18.35 27.84
N THR A 41 -12.85 18.04 27.79
CA THR A 41 -13.35 16.75 27.28
C THR A 41 -12.99 16.53 25.81
N TRP A 42 -13.17 17.54 24.97
CA TRP A 42 -12.77 17.47 23.56
C TRP A 42 -11.25 17.31 23.42
N ASN A 43 -10.44 18.04 24.18
CA ASN A 43 -8.99 17.86 24.15
C ASN A 43 -8.54 16.45 24.61
N MET A 44 -9.25 15.85 25.58
CA MET A 44 -9.02 14.46 25.95
C MET A 44 -9.31 13.51 24.78
N ALA A 45 -10.46 13.63 24.13
CA ALA A 45 -10.81 12.82 22.96
C ALA A 45 -9.82 13.01 21.80
N ARG A 46 -9.37 14.24 21.55
CA ARG A 46 -8.30 14.55 20.59
C ARG A 46 -7.02 13.78 20.92
N GLY A 47 -6.62 13.75 22.20
CA GLY A 47 -5.47 13.00 22.67
C GLY A 47 -5.59 11.50 22.38
N GLN A 48 -6.76 10.92 22.60
CA GLN A 48 -7.04 9.51 22.30
C GLN A 48 -6.93 9.20 20.80
N PHE A 49 -7.53 10.01 19.93
CA PHE A 49 -7.39 9.81 18.48
C PHE A 49 -5.94 9.96 18.01
N ALA A 50 -5.21 10.93 18.57
CA ALA A 50 -3.79 11.11 18.27
C ALA A 50 -2.97 9.88 18.71
N LEU A 51 -3.27 9.30 19.88
CA LEU A 51 -2.65 8.08 20.37
C LEU A 51 -2.97 6.87 19.47
N SER A 52 -4.24 6.67 19.09
CA SER A 52 -4.64 5.61 18.16
C SER A 52 -3.85 5.65 16.85
N ARG A 53 -3.63 6.86 16.30
CA ARG A 53 -2.82 7.05 15.08
C ARG A 53 -1.34 6.75 15.28
N ARG A 54 -0.80 6.92 16.49
CA ARG A 54 0.60 6.56 16.79
C ARG A 54 0.77 5.05 16.70
N TYR A 55 -0.17 4.25 17.19
CA TYR A 55 -0.12 2.79 17.06
C TYR A 55 -0.10 2.33 15.60
N LEU A 56 -0.95 2.90 14.74
CA LEU A 56 -1.00 2.55 13.31
C LEU A 56 0.27 2.95 12.54
N ARG A 57 1.09 3.85 13.08
CA ARG A 57 2.31 4.36 12.44
C ARG A 57 3.59 3.88 13.12
N LEU A 58 3.49 3.04 14.16
CA LEU A 58 4.61 2.67 15.03
C LEU A 58 5.84 2.16 14.26
N PHE A 59 5.62 1.35 13.22
CA PHE A 59 6.68 0.78 12.39
C PHE A 59 6.82 1.44 11.01
N LYS A 60 6.13 2.56 10.74
CA LYS A 60 6.22 3.24 9.43
C LYS A 60 7.61 3.77 9.11
N TRP A 61 8.48 3.93 10.11
CA TRP A 61 9.88 4.28 9.87
C TRP A 61 10.59 3.27 8.95
N ILE A 62 10.17 2.00 8.96
CA ILE A 62 10.71 0.95 8.09
C ILE A 62 10.35 1.23 6.62
N ASP A 63 9.08 1.55 6.34
CA ASP A 63 8.60 1.87 4.99
C ASP A 63 9.34 3.09 4.41
N PHE A 64 9.53 4.12 5.24
CA PHE A 64 10.28 5.31 4.84
C PHE A 64 11.78 5.05 4.76
N GLY A 65 12.34 4.16 5.59
CA GLY A 65 13.72 3.69 5.48
C GLY A 65 13.99 2.96 4.16
N GLN A 66 13.11 2.04 3.78
CA GLN A 66 13.16 1.36 2.47
C GLN A 66 13.00 2.35 1.33
N SER A 67 12.06 3.29 1.43
CA SER A 67 11.85 4.35 0.42
C SER A 67 13.06 5.27 0.29
N THR A 68 13.81 5.49 1.38
CA THR A 68 15.07 6.25 1.37
C THR A 68 16.15 5.50 0.61
N GLN A 69 16.33 4.21 0.89
CA GLN A 69 17.29 3.36 0.19
C GLN A 69 16.97 3.24 -1.31
N GLN A 70 15.71 3.05 -1.66
CA GLN A 70 15.25 2.99 -3.05
C GLN A 70 15.48 4.33 -3.78
N ALA A 71 15.15 5.45 -3.15
CA ALA A 71 15.41 6.76 -3.73
C ALA A 71 16.92 7.00 -3.93
N PHE A 72 17.74 6.64 -2.93
CA PHE A 72 19.18 6.80 -3.00
C PHE A 72 19.82 5.93 -4.10
N ALA A 73 19.41 4.67 -4.21
CA ALA A 73 19.90 3.73 -5.21
C ALA A 73 19.25 3.93 -6.59
N SER A 74 18.27 4.83 -6.72
CA SER A 74 17.58 5.04 -7.99
C SER A 74 18.51 5.63 -9.05
N SER A 75 18.37 5.13 -10.27
CA SER A 75 18.98 5.69 -11.48
C SER A 75 18.20 6.91 -11.99
N GLU A 76 17.66 7.72 -11.08
CA GLU A 76 16.98 8.97 -11.43
C GLU A 76 17.97 9.90 -12.17
N PRO A 77 17.66 10.36 -13.40
CA PRO A 77 18.58 11.16 -14.20
C PRO A 77 18.97 12.49 -13.56
N ASP A 78 18.05 13.10 -12.82
CA ASP A 78 18.27 14.37 -12.14
C ASP A 78 18.79 14.16 -10.70
N PRO A 79 20.05 14.57 -10.40
CA PRO A 79 20.63 14.39 -9.07
C PRO A 79 19.86 15.14 -7.98
N SER A 80 19.35 16.33 -8.30
CA SER A 80 18.63 17.19 -7.35
C SER A 80 17.34 16.55 -6.89
N ARG A 81 16.53 16.06 -7.84
CA ARG A 81 15.31 15.30 -7.58
C ARG A 81 15.58 14.05 -6.76
N ARG A 82 16.64 13.30 -7.09
CA ARG A 82 17.05 12.12 -6.33
C ARG A 82 17.36 12.48 -4.88
N MET A 83 18.20 13.50 -4.68
CA MET A 83 18.60 13.97 -3.36
C MET A 83 17.39 14.44 -2.54
N LEU A 84 16.51 15.26 -3.11
CA LEU A 84 15.30 15.74 -2.44
C LEU A 84 14.36 14.59 -2.04
N LYS A 85 14.16 13.59 -2.91
CA LYS A 85 13.40 12.38 -2.59
C LYS A 85 14.02 11.59 -1.44
N THR A 86 15.34 11.38 -1.49
CA THR A 86 16.09 10.68 -0.44
C THR A 86 15.99 11.41 0.90
N VAL A 87 16.27 12.73 0.92
CA VAL A 87 16.25 13.54 2.15
C VAL A 87 14.86 13.60 2.76
N LYS A 88 13.82 13.81 1.94
CA LYS A 88 12.41 13.79 2.40
C LYS A 88 12.08 12.48 3.12
N ASN A 89 12.40 11.35 2.49
CA ASN A 89 12.10 10.03 3.05
C ASN A 89 12.96 9.72 4.28
N ALA A 90 14.21 10.17 4.31
CA ALA A 90 15.10 9.99 5.45
C ALA A 90 14.59 10.75 6.68
N LEU A 91 14.15 12.01 6.49
CA LEU A 91 13.58 12.82 7.57
C LEU A 91 12.26 12.23 8.09
N LEU A 92 11.40 11.71 7.21
CA LEU A 92 10.19 11.00 7.63
C LEU A 92 10.52 9.72 8.41
N ALA A 93 11.50 8.94 7.97
CA ALA A 93 11.95 7.75 8.68
C ALA A 93 12.44 8.11 10.08
N LEU A 94 13.27 9.16 10.21
CA LEU A 94 13.77 9.65 11.49
C LEU A 94 12.65 10.14 12.41
N TYR A 95 11.68 10.91 11.88
CA TYR A 95 10.51 11.35 12.64
C TYR A 95 9.73 10.16 13.23
N PHE A 96 9.37 9.17 12.40
CA PHE A 96 8.61 8.02 12.87
C PHE A 96 9.42 7.16 13.85
N PHE A 97 10.74 7.05 13.64
CA PHE A 97 11.64 6.35 14.55
C PHE A 97 11.67 7.01 15.93
N MET A 98 11.72 8.35 16.00
CA MET A 98 11.64 9.07 17.26
C MET A 98 10.25 8.97 17.92
N GLU A 99 9.18 9.08 17.12
CA GLU A 99 7.79 8.96 17.60
C GLU A 99 7.53 7.60 18.25
N MET A 100 8.19 6.53 17.78
CA MET A 100 8.14 5.20 18.37
C MET A 100 8.54 5.19 19.85
N PHE A 101 9.59 5.93 20.25
CA PHE A 101 10.01 6.01 21.65
C PHE A 101 9.07 6.91 22.47
N CYS A 102 8.55 7.98 21.87
CA CYS A 102 7.64 8.93 22.52
C CYS A 102 6.25 8.36 22.80
N ILE A 103 5.89 7.17 22.29
CA ILE A 103 4.57 6.57 22.53
C ILE A 103 4.34 6.23 24.01
N THR A 104 5.40 5.85 24.74
CA THR A 104 5.32 5.50 26.17
C THR A 104 4.85 6.69 27.02
N ASN A 105 5.35 7.88 26.70
CA ASN A 105 4.91 9.13 27.32
C ASN A 105 3.47 9.49 26.91
N ALA A 106 3.08 9.24 25.65
CA ALA A 106 1.72 9.48 25.19
C ALA A 106 0.67 8.54 25.81
N MET A 107 1.09 7.36 26.28
CA MET A 107 0.24 6.42 27.03
C MET A 107 0.13 6.76 28.53
N ASN A 108 0.81 7.82 29.01
CA ASN A 108 0.96 8.12 30.44
C ASN A 108 1.59 6.97 31.26
N ILE A 109 2.44 6.13 30.63
CA ILE A 109 3.18 5.09 31.36
C ILE A 109 4.45 5.70 31.98
N THR A 110 5.16 6.53 31.22
CA THR A 110 6.38 7.21 31.64
C THR A 110 6.17 8.72 31.58
N HIS A 111 6.60 9.43 32.63
CA HIS A 111 6.61 10.89 32.65
C HIS A 111 8.06 11.34 32.70
N SER A 112 8.70 11.43 31.52
CA SER A 112 10.11 11.84 31.41
C SER A 112 10.22 13.12 30.60
N PRO A 113 10.92 14.16 31.12
CA PRO A 113 11.16 15.39 30.37
C PRO A 113 11.96 15.13 29.08
N LEU A 114 12.80 14.10 29.08
CA LEU A 114 13.54 13.66 27.88
C LEU A 114 12.60 13.26 26.75
N LEU A 115 11.54 12.48 27.04
CA LEU A 115 10.59 12.02 26.02
C LEU A 115 9.73 13.17 25.48
N THR A 116 9.47 14.18 26.32
CA THR A 116 8.78 15.41 25.92
C THR A 116 9.65 16.26 25.00
N SER A 117 10.93 16.42 25.34
CA SER A 117 11.92 17.10 24.48
C SER A 117 12.13 16.34 23.17
N LEU A 118 12.25 15.02 23.22
CA LEU A 118 12.38 14.16 22.05
C LEU A 118 11.17 14.28 21.12
N GLN A 119 9.96 14.34 21.69
CA GLN A 119 8.74 14.57 20.92
C GLN A 119 8.75 15.94 20.23
N HIS A 120 9.25 16.98 20.90
CA HIS A 120 9.39 18.31 20.31
C HIS A 120 10.39 18.30 19.14
N HIS A 121 11.57 17.68 19.31
CA HIS A 121 12.54 17.51 18.22
C HIS A 121 11.99 16.67 17.06
N ALA A 122 11.21 15.63 17.35
CA ALA A 122 10.54 14.84 16.31
C ALA A 122 9.59 15.70 15.47
N LEU A 123 8.85 16.63 16.10
CA LEU A 123 7.99 17.58 15.38
C LEU A 123 8.80 18.57 14.52
N GLN A 124 9.96 19.02 14.99
CA GLN A 124 10.87 19.85 14.19
C GLN A 124 11.36 19.11 12.94
N ILE A 125 11.75 17.84 13.09
CA ILE A 125 12.17 16.99 11.96
C ILE A 125 11.01 16.76 10.98
N TRP A 126 9.79 16.53 11.49
CA TRP A 126 8.61 16.40 10.65
C TRP A 126 8.33 17.68 9.85
N PHE A 127 8.49 18.86 10.45
CA PHE A 127 8.41 20.14 9.74
C PHE A 127 9.41 20.18 8.57
N PHE A 128 10.69 19.89 8.83
CA PHE A 128 11.70 19.88 7.77
C PHE A 128 11.39 18.87 6.67
N ALA A 129 10.86 17.69 7.02
CA ALA A 129 10.46 16.69 6.04
C ALA A 129 9.38 17.23 5.07
N ILE A 130 8.37 17.93 5.59
CA ILE A 130 7.33 18.57 4.76
C ILE A 130 7.94 19.71 3.94
N SER A 131 8.82 20.52 4.50
CA SER A 131 9.50 21.59 3.75
C SER A 131 10.29 21.04 2.56
N VAL A 132 11.01 19.93 2.72
CA VAL A 132 11.70 19.26 1.61
C VAL A 132 10.71 18.68 0.60
N SER A 133 9.58 18.13 1.05
CA SER A 133 8.48 17.68 0.17
C SER A 133 7.91 18.81 -0.68
N PHE A 134 7.69 19.97 -0.06
CA PHE A 134 7.18 21.17 -0.71
C PHE A 134 8.18 21.68 -1.78
N VAL A 135 9.46 21.74 -1.43
CA VAL A 135 10.54 22.12 -2.37
C VAL A 135 10.63 21.12 -3.53
N LEU A 136 10.55 19.82 -3.26
CA LEU A 136 10.55 18.78 -4.29
C LEU A 136 9.38 18.97 -5.26
N THR A 137 8.16 19.15 -4.75
CA THR A 137 6.96 19.32 -5.57
C THR A 137 7.02 20.62 -6.38
N SER A 138 7.52 21.70 -5.78
CA SER A 138 7.73 22.98 -6.45
C SER A 138 8.78 22.87 -7.56
N TYR A 139 9.89 22.19 -7.29
CA TYR A 139 10.94 21.92 -8.26
C TYR A 139 10.44 21.09 -9.45
N GLU A 140 9.65 20.04 -9.20
CA GLU A 140 9.03 19.24 -10.27
C GLU A 140 8.10 20.10 -11.14
N LEU A 141 7.32 21.01 -10.54
CA LEU A 141 6.41 21.88 -11.28
C LEU A 141 7.14 22.93 -12.13
N LEU A 142 8.20 23.53 -11.58
CA LEU A 142 8.93 24.64 -12.21
C LEU A 142 9.96 24.16 -13.25
N CYS A 143 10.67 23.08 -12.96
CA CYS A 143 11.84 22.68 -13.75
C CYS A 143 11.59 21.50 -14.69
N PHE A 144 10.57 20.65 -14.44
CA PHE A 144 10.37 19.41 -15.20
C PHE A 144 9.16 19.44 -16.14
N SER A 145 8.48 20.59 -16.28
CA SER A 145 7.27 20.78 -17.11
C SER A 145 6.37 19.53 -17.15
N PRO A 146 5.72 19.17 -16.03
CA PRO A 146 4.97 17.92 -15.91
C PRO A 146 3.89 17.79 -16.99
N SER A 147 3.56 16.55 -17.38
CA SER A 147 2.46 16.28 -18.30
C SER A 147 1.12 16.79 -17.75
N SER A 148 0.16 17.10 -18.63
CA SER A 148 -1.20 17.51 -18.24
C SER A 148 -1.89 16.50 -17.33
N ALA A 149 -1.54 15.21 -17.43
CA ALA A 149 -2.06 14.15 -16.58
C ALA A 149 -1.48 14.16 -15.15
N THR A 150 -0.22 14.61 -14.96
CA THR A 150 0.45 14.60 -13.64
C THR A 150 0.35 15.93 -12.90
N LYS A 151 0.18 17.04 -13.64
CA LYS A 151 0.01 18.39 -13.07
C LYS A 151 -1.01 18.47 -11.92
N PRO A 152 -2.24 17.95 -12.04
CA PRO A 152 -3.24 18.08 -10.97
C PRO A 152 -2.78 17.45 -9.66
N GLN A 153 -2.10 16.30 -9.74
CA GLN A 153 -1.60 15.60 -8.55
C GLN A 153 -0.50 16.40 -7.83
N LEU A 154 0.36 17.11 -8.58
CA LEU A 154 1.40 17.95 -7.98
C LEU A 154 0.80 19.14 -7.24
N TYR A 155 -0.22 19.81 -7.80
CA TYR A 155 -0.94 20.88 -7.09
C TYR A 155 -1.63 20.35 -5.83
N ILE A 156 -2.24 19.16 -5.89
CA ILE A 156 -2.86 18.53 -4.72
C ILE A 156 -1.81 18.27 -3.64
N ASN A 157 -0.64 17.73 -3.99
CA ASN A 157 0.45 17.50 -3.05
C ASN A 157 0.93 18.81 -2.41
N LEU A 158 1.02 19.89 -3.19
CA LEU A 158 1.39 21.22 -2.68
C LEU A 158 0.38 21.74 -1.66
N VAL A 159 -0.92 21.61 -1.96
CA VAL A 159 -2.00 22.00 -1.03
C VAL A 159 -1.94 21.17 0.27
N ILE A 160 -1.70 19.86 0.15
CA ILE A 160 -1.51 18.98 1.32
C ILE A 160 -0.32 19.44 2.15
N ASP A 161 0.84 19.68 1.54
CA ASP A 161 2.06 20.10 2.25
C ASP A 161 1.84 21.46 2.94
N CYS A 162 1.16 22.42 2.29
CA CYS A 162 0.78 23.70 2.88
C CYS A 162 -0.16 23.56 4.09
N CYS A 163 -1.09 22.62 4.06
CA CYS A 163 -1.99 22.36 5.19
C CYS A 163 -1.25 21.64 6.33
N ASP A 164 -0.43 20.65 5.99
CA ASP A 164 0.22 19.78 6.96
C ASP A 164 1.39 20.46 7.67
N ILE A 165 2.08 21.43 7.04
CA ILE A 165 3.19 22.17 7.67
C ILE A 165 2.75 22.98 8.89
N LEU A 166 1.47 23.40 8.92
CA LEU A 166 0.90 24.16 10.04
C LEU A 166 0.88 23.34 11.34
N ILE A 167 0.77 22.01 11.25
CA ILE A 167 0.61 21.13 12.41
C ILE A 167 1.90 21.04 13.23
N PRO A 168 3.06 20.62 12.68
CA PRO A 168 4.31 20.68 13.42
C PRO A 168 4.73 22.14 13.65
N GLY A 169 4.51 23.04 12.68
CA GLY A 169 4.89 24.45 12.77
C GLY A 169 4.26 25.19 13.96
N SER A 170 2.96 24.98 14.21
CA SER A 170 2.31 25.53 15.39
C SER A 170 2.74 24.82 16.68
N ALA A 171 2.92 23.50 16.62
CA ALA A 171 3.25 22.70 17.81
C ALA A 171 4.66 22.99 18.36
N VAL A 172 5.61 23.39 17.50
CA VAL A 172 6.96 23.84 17.90
C VAL A 172 7.08 25.35 18.08
N ASN A 173 5.96 26.09 17.98
CA ASN A 173 5.88 27.54 18.10
C ASN A 173 6.64 28.34 17.02
N TRP A 174 6.83 27.78 15.82
CA TRP A 174 7.43 28.50 14.69
C TRP A 174 6.38 29.31 13.91
N ILE A 175 5.14 28.85 13.89
CA ILE A 175 4.04 29.52 13.19
C ILE A 175 2.92 29.84 14.19
N PRO A 176 2.61 31.13 14.45
CA PRO A 176 1.59 31.53 15.42
C PRO A 176 0.17 31.38 14.82
N VAL A 177 -0.31 30.14 14.74
CA VAL A 177 -1.64 29.80 14.20
C VAL A 177 -2.53 29.24 15.30
N SER A 178 -3.80 29.64 15.30
CA SER A 178 -4.76 29.16 16.29
C SER A 178 -5.02 27.65 16.17
N SER A 179 -5.36 27.00 17.28
CA SER A 179 -5.70 25.57 17.30
C SER A 179 -6.85 25.23 16.35
N VAL A 180 -7.82 26.14 16.18
CA VAL A 180 -8.93 25.96 15.24
C VAL A 180 -8.45 25.93 13.79
N ALA A 181 -7.60 26.88 13.40
CA ALA A 181 -7.06 26.95 12.05
C ALA A 181 -6.20 25.73 11.70
N VAL A 182 -5.39 25.23 12.65
CA VAL A 182 -4.65 23.97 12.50
C VAL A 182 -5.60 22.79 12.33
N GLY A 183 -6.70 22.76 13.09
CA GLY A 183 -7.76 21.77 12.93
C GLY A 183 -8.37 21.78 11.53
N VAL A 184 -8.74 22.96 11.02
CA VAL A 184 -9.32 23.13 9.67
C VAL A 184 -8.34 22.65 8.60
N ALA A 185 -7.07 23.08 8.65
CA ALA A 185 -6.04 22.64 7.71
C ALA A 185 -5.86 21.12 7.76
N SER A 186 -5.82 20.53 8.96
CA SER A 186 -5.73 19.08 9.13
C SER A 186 -6.95 18.33 8.58
N SER A 187 -8.16 18.89 8.71
CA SER A 187 -9.38 18.33 8.12
C SER A 187 -9.31 18.35 6.59
N ILE A 188 -8.90 19.46 5.99
CA ILE A 188 -8.78 19.61 4.52
C ILE A 188 -7.79 18.57 3.98
N SER A 189 -6.58 18.50 4.52
CA SER A 189 -5.59 17.52 4.05
C SER A 189 -6.04 16.08 4.25
N SER A 190 -6.75 15.79 5.35
CA SER A 190 -7.26 14.44 5.62
C SER A 190 -8.37 14.02 4.67
N LEU A 191 -9.26 14.93 4.27
CA LEU A 191 -10.32 14.64 3.31
C LEU A 191 -9.75 14.37 1.91
N ILE A 192 -8.77 15.17 1.48
CA ILE A 192 -8.10 14.99 0.19
C ILE A 192 -7.41 13.62 0.15
N VAL A 193 -6.58 13.31 1.15
CA VAL A 193 -5.86 12.04 1.19
C VAL A 193 -6.80 10.85 1.42
N GLY A 194 -7.85 11.03 2.23
CA GLY A 194 -8.90 10.02 2.44
C GLY A 194 -9.60 9.65 1.14
N LYS A 195 -9.91 10.64 0.29
CA LYS A 195 -10.48 10.42 -1.05
C LYS A 195 -9.54 9.63 -1.96
N GLN A 196 -8.25 9.97 -1.98
CA GLN A 196 -7.24 9.24 -2.77
C GLN A 196 -7.13 7.78 -2.32
N ILE A 197 -7.15 7.54 -1.00
CA ILE A 197 -7.14 6.18 -0.45
C ILE A 197 -8.43 5.44 -0.81
N TRP A 198 -9.58 6.11 -0.75
CA TRP A 198 -10.86 5.52 -1.15
C TRP A 198 -10.81 5.00 -2.60
N GLU A 199 -10.42 5.85 -3.55
CA GLU A 199 -10.30 5.49 -4.96
C GLU A 199 -9.34 4.32 -5.19
N ARG A 200 -8.17 4.33 -4.53
CA ARG A 200 -7.20 3.24 -4.57
C ARG A 200 -7.81 1.92 -4.07
N VAL A 201 -8.41 1.95 -2.89
CA VAL A 201 -8.94 0.74 -2.23
C VAL A 201 -10.07 0.12 -3.03
N GLN A 202 -10.96 0.92 -3.62
CA GLN A 202 -12.02 0.37 -4.47
C GLN A 202 -11.45 -0.23 -5.77
N THR A 203 -10.45 0.40 -6.37
CA THR A 203 -9.77 -0.13 -7.55
C THR A 203 -9.10 -1.47 -7.25
N GLU A 204 -8.38 -1.57 -6.13
CA GLU A 204 -7.76 -2.83 -5.69
C GLU A 204 -8.79 -3.94 -5.42
N ALA A 205 -9.93 -3.59 -4.80
CA ALA A 205 -11.01 -4.54 -4.56
C ALA A 205 -11.60 -5.06 -5.88
N GLN A 206 -11.88 -4.18 -6.84
CA GLN A 206 -12.37 -4.55 -8.17
C GLN A 206 -11.37 -5.44 -8.92
N LEU A 207 -10.08 -5.10 -8.89
CA LEU A 207 -9.02 -5.91 -9.50
C LEU A 207 -8.89 -7.29 -8.87
N LYS A 208 -9.04 -7.39 -7.54
CA LYS A 208 -9.04 -8.69 -6.85
C LYS A 208 -10.23 -9.55 -7.29
N GLU A 209 -11.42 -8.96 -7.42
CA GLU A 209 -12.61 -9.68 -7.90
C GLU A 209 -12.49 -10.10 -9.37
N GLN A 210 -11.95 -9.24 -10.23
CA GLN A 210 -11.64 -9.60 -11.63
C GLN A 210 -10.65 -10.78 -11.69
N ARG A 211 -9.55 -10.72 -10.93
CA ARG A 211 -8.57 -11.82 -10.86
C ARG A 211 -9.17 -13.13 -10.36
N LYS A 212 -10.14 -13.08 -9.44
CA LYS A 212 -10.86 -14.28 -8.98
C LYS A 212 -11.73 -14.86 -10.09
N ARG A 213 -12.49 -14.01 -10.81
CA ARG A 213 -13.32 -14.41 -11.95
C ARG A 213 -12.48 -15.01 -13.07
N ASP A 214 -11.34 -14.40 -13.40
CA ASP A 214 -10.42 -14.91 -14.42
C ASP A 214 -9.86 -16.29 -14.07
N LYS A 215 -9.50 -16.50 -12.79
CA LYS A 215 -9.05 -17.80 -12.30
C LYS A 215 -10.16 -18.85 -12.38
N ALA A 216 -11.39 -18.50 -12.00
CA ALA A 216 -12.53 -19.40 -12.11
C ALA A 216 -12.82 -19.76 -13.57
N ALA A 217 -12.81 -18.78 -14.48
CA ALA A 217 -13.02 -19.00 -15.91
C ALA A 217 -11.91 -19.84 -16.55
N ARG A 218 -10.65 -19.69 -16.11
CA ARG A 218 -9.54 -20.56 -16.53
C ARG A 218 -9.73 -21.99 -16.05
N LYS A 219 -10.17 -22.18 -14.79
CA LYS A 219 -10.46 -23.50 -14.24
C LYS A 219 -11.59 -24.20 -15.03
N VAL A 220 -12.70 -23.50 -15.27
CA VAL A 220 -13.82 -24.05 -16.06
C VAL A 220 -13.38 -24.44 -17.48
N ARG A 221 -12.55 -23.62 -18.14
CA ARG A 221 -12.00 -23.96 -19.46
C ARG A 221 -11.07 -25.18 -19.44
N PHE A 222 -10.26 -25.31 -18.38
CA PHE A 222 -9.40 -26.46 -18.20
C PHE A 222 -10.23 -27.73 -18.00
N ASP A 223 -11.19 -27.70 -17.06
CA ASP A 223 -12.07 -28.83 -16.77
C ASP A 223 -12.91 -29.25 -17.99
N ALA A 224 -13.38 -28.29 -18.80
CA ALA A 224 -14.09 -28.56 -20.04
C ALA A 224 -13.20 -29.20 -21.11
N GLY A 225 -11.94 -28.77 -21.23
CA GLY A 225 -10.97 -29.37 -22.14
C GLY A 225 -10.59 -30.81 -21.73
N THR A 226 -10.46 -31.07 -20.43
CA THR A 226 -10.24 -32.44 -19.92
C THR A 226 -11.41 -33.35 -20.26
N LYS A 227 -12.65 -32.90 -20.02
CA LYS A 227 -13.85 -33.67 -20.38
C LYS A 227 -13.94 -33.95 -21.87
N ALA A 228 -13.74 -32.95 -22.73
CA ALA A 228 -13.74 -33.15 -24.17
C ALA A 228 -12.69 -34.19 -24.62
N SER A 229 -11.50 -34.20 -24.00
CA SER A 229 -10.47 -35.20 -24.31
C SER A 229 -10.78 -36.60 -23.78
N GLU A 230 -11.58 -36.72 -22.72
CA GLU A 230 -12.09 -37.99 -22.21
C GLU A 230 -13.20 -38.52 -23.13
N ASP A 231 -14.13 -37.65 -23.53
CA ASP A 231 -15.23 -37.97 -24.46
C ASP A 231 -14.69 -38.41 -25.84
N GLU A 232 -13.67 -37.73 -26.38
CA GLU A 232 -13.00 -38.13 -27.63
C GLU A 232 -12.32 -39.50 -27.54
N LYS A 233 -11.75 -39.85 -26.38
CA LYS A 233 -11.16 -41.18 -26.15
C LYS A 233 -12.22 -42.28 -26.06
N GLU A 234 -13.32 -42.02 -25.36
CA GLU A 234 -14.44 -42.97 -25.27
C GLU A 234 -15.13 -43.20 -26.63
N GLU A 235 -15.26 -42.16 -27.45
CA GLU A 235 -15.77 -42.29 -28.82
C GLU A 235 -14.82 -43.05 -29.74
N ALA A 236 -13.51 -42.84 -29.63
CA ALA A 236 -12.49 -43.58 -30.37
C ALA A 236 -12.53 -45.08 -30.04
N GLU A 237 -12.59 -45.45 -28.76
CA GLU A 237 -12.69 -46.85 -28.31
C GLU A 237 -13.98 -47.53 -28.81
N LYS A 238 -15.14 -46.84 -28.76
CA LYS A 238 -16.40 -47.38 -29.32
C LYS A 238 -16.38 -47.54 -30.84
N SER A 239 -15.59 -46.74 -31.55
CA SER A 239 -15.47 -46.81 -33.01
C SER A 239 -14.57 -47.96 -33.48
N GLU A 240 -13.56 -48.33 -32.69
CA GLU A 240 -12.71 -49.50 -32.94
C GLU A 240 -13.46 -50.82 -32.71
N ASP A 241 -14.29 -50.89 -31.65
CA ASP A 241 -15.05 -52.10 -31.33
C ASP A 241 -16.14 -52.42 -32.38
N LYS A 242 -16.69 -51.39 -33.05
CA LYS A 242 -17.61 -51.57 -34.21
C LYS A 242 -16.92 -52.00 -35.51
N LYS A 243 -15.61 -51.83 -35.65
CA LYS A 243 -14.84 -52.31 -36.82
C LYS A 243 -14.38 -53.76 -36.70
N GLY A 244 -14.45 -54.38 -35.51
CA GLY A 244 -14.11 -55.79 -35.27
C GLY A 244 -15.13 -56.82 -35.79
N GLY A 245 -16.28 -56.37 -36.32
CA GLY A 245 -17.39 -57.21 -36.74
C GLY A 245 -17.66 -57.22 -38.25
N SER A 246 -16.67 -57.45 -39.12
CA SER A 246 -16.94 -57.82 -40.52
C SER A 246 -15.77 -58.55 -41.18
N ASN A 247 -15.94 -59.87 -41.34
CA ASN A 247 -15.39 -60.82 -42.31
C ASN A 247 -14.04 -60.53 -43.02
N GLY A 248 -13.21 -61.57 -43.08
CA GLY A 248 -12.49 -61.86 -44.32
C GLY A 248 -11.18 -62.62 -44.17
N VAL A 249 -11.26 -63.94 -44.29
CA VAL A 249 -10.17 -64.86 -44.64
C VAL A 249 -9.32 -64.27 -45.79
N VAL A 250 -7.98 -64.40 -45.73
CA VAL A 250 -7.11 -65.02 -46.75
C VAL A 250 -5.61 -64.77 -46.42
N ASN A 251 -4.90 -65.90 -46.30
CA ASN A 251 -3.48 -66.20 -46.47
C ASN A 251 -2.48 -65.12 -46.93
N GLY A 252 -1.27 -65.22 -46.35
CA GLY A 252 -0.07 -65.47 -47.15
C GLY A 252 1.19 -64.68 -46.77
N SER A 253 2.19 -65.39 -46.25
CA SER A 253 3.65 -65.12 -46.37
C SER A 253 4.22 -63.86 -45.69
N VAL A 254 5.44 -63.81 -45.14
CA VAL A 254 6.56 -64.73 -44.89
C VAL A 254 7.57 -63.92 -44.02
N LYS A 255 8.25 -64.59 -43.08
CA LYS A 255 9.57 -64.28 -42.44
C LYS A 255 9.80 -62.88 -41.82
N ALA A 256 9.99 -62.78 -40.49
CA ALA A 256 11.14 -63.20 -39.66
C ALA A 256 12.32 -62.20 -39.63
N LEU A 257 12.57 -61.64 -38.44
CA LEU A 257 13.87 -61.34 -37.81
C LEU A 257 13.56 -60.73 -36.42
N VAL A 258 13.54 -61.50 -35.33
CA VAL A 258 14.66 -62.01 -34.50
C VAL A 258 15.34 -60.93 -33.65
N ASN A 259 15.04 -61.00 -32.33
CA ASN A 259 15.90 -60.82 -31.14
C ASN A 259 16.55 -59.44 -30.89
N ALA A 260 16.70 -58.93 -29.66
CA ALA A 260 16.69 -59.53 -28.33
C ALA A 260 16.47 -58.44 -27.25
N VAL A 261 15.85 -58.86 -26.12
CA VAL A 261 16.28 -58.66 -24.72
C VAL A 261 16.91 -57.29 -24.39
N GLY A 262 16.29 -56.39 -23.63
CA GLY A 262 15.90 -56.57 -22.23
C GLY A 262 17.05 -56.07 -21.33
N ASP A 263 16.88 -54.95 -20.62
CA ASP A 263 16.76 -54.92 -19.16
C ASP A 263 16.84 -53.49 -18.59
N GLY A 264 16.04 -53.23 -17.56
CA GLY A 264 16.52 -52.64 -16.31
C GLY A 264 16.97 -51.18 -16.22
N ASN A 265 15.98 -50.32 -15.95
CA ASN A 265 15.89 -49.48 -14.73
C ASN A 265 16.86 -48.29 -14.47
N GLY A 266 16.23 -47.12 -14.26
CA GLY A 266 16.50 -46.23 -13.12
C GLY A 266 17.61 -45.18 -13.26
N SER A 267 17.22 -43.88 -13.25
CA SER A 267 17.59 -42.92 -12.18
C SER A 267 17.56 -41.46 -12.64
N VAL A 268 16.76 -40.69 -11.91
CA VAL A 268 16.63 -39.23 -11.84
C VAL A 268 17.97 -38.49 -11.82
N LYS A 269 18.09 -37.38 -12.58
CA LYS A 269 19.07 -36.33 -12.29
C LYS A 269 18.49 -34.92 -12.44
N LYS A 270 18.46 -34.23 -11.30
CA LYS A 270 18.25 -32.79 -11.09
C LYS A 270 19.14 -31.97 -12.03
N ARG A 271 18.64 -30.82 -12.52
CA ARG A 271 19.48 -29.74 -13.04
C ARG A 271 19.26 -28.46 -12.24
N SER A 272 20.33 -28.03 -11.59
CA SER A 272 20.44 -26.82 -10.79
C SER A 272 20.70 -25.59 -11.66
N LYS A 273 20.38 -24.44 -11.06
CA LYS A 273 20.75 -23.07 -11.41
C LYS A 273 22.22 -22.93 -11.83
N GLN A 274 22.46 -22.02 -12.76
CA GLN A 274 23.74 -21.33 -12.94
C GLN A 274 23.51 -19.81 -12.86
N ALA A 275 24.59 -19.15 -12.46
CA ALA A 275 24.71 -17.82 -11.86
C ALA A 275 24.35 -16.65 -12.78
#